data_AF-A0A920PX87-F1
#
_entry.id   AF-A0A920PX87-F1
#
_cell.length_a   1.000
_cell.length_b   1.000
_cell.length_c   1.000
_cell.angle_alpha   90.00
_cell.angle_beta   90.00
_cell.angle_gamma   90.00
#
_symmetry.space_group_name_H-M   'P 1'
#
loop_
_entity.id
_entity.type
_entity.pdbx_description
1 polymer ?
#
loop_
_entity_poly.entity_id
_entity_poly.type
_entity_poly.pdbx_seq_one_letter_code
_entity_poly.pdbx_strand_id
1 'polypeptide(L)' 'MGDGEFRWPQGLVIGSNGNVYVSDRGNDGIQVFDAKGRFLRKWGGTGSGDGDLRFPQGLGNRR' A
#
# COMPACT_ATOMS: atom_id res chain seq x y z
N MET A 1 -3.82 8.50 10.86
CA MET A 1 -3.08 8.97 9.67
C MET A 1 -4.06 9.18 8.54
N GLY A 2 -3.83 10.24 7.77
CA GLY A 2 -4.59 10.59 6.59
C GLY A 2 -4.18 9.77 5.36
N ASP A 3 -4.90 9.98 4.28
CA ASP A 3 -4.59 9.40 2.98
C ASP A 3 -3.29 9.98 2.43
N GLY A 4 -2.37 9.11 2.00
CA GLY A 4 -1.04 9.51 1.52
C GLY A 4 0.01 9.74 2.62
N GLU A 5 -0.35 9.60 3.89
CA GLU A 5 0.61 9.60 4.99
C GLU A 5 1.13 8.19 5.26
N PHE A 6 2.42 8.06 5.56
CA PHE A 6 3.06 6.78 5.84
C PHE A 6 3.59 6.71 7.27
N ARG A 7 3.52 5.51 7.87
CA ARG A 7 4.16 5.26 9.18
C ARG A 7 5.49 4.54 9.03
N TRP A 8 5.52 3.39 8.37
CA TRP A 8 6.74 2.61 8.11
C TRP A 8 6.65 1.92 6.73
N PRO A 9 6.83 2.65 5.63
CA PRO A 9 6.77 2.07 4.30
C PRO A 9 7.90 1.05 4.10
N GLN A 10 7.62 -0.11 3.50
CA GLN A 10 8.61 -1.19 3.33
C GLN A 10 8.89 -1.55 1.87
N GLY A 11 7.88 -1.51 1.01
CA GLY A 11 8.00 -1.92 -0.38
C GLY A 11 7.20 -1.04 -1.31
N LEU A 12 7.67 -0.96 -2.56
CA LEU A 12 7.02 -0.22 -3.63
C LEU A 12 7.05 -1.06 -4.91
N VAL A 13 5.95 -1.04 -5.67
CA VAL A 13 5.91 -1.57 -7.03
C VAL A 13 5.06 -0.66 -7.93
N ILE A 14 5.46 -0.56 -9.19
CA ILE A 14 4.70 0.16 -10.22
C ILE A 14 3.90 -0.87 -11.01
N GLY A 15 2.57 -0.73 -11.02
CA GLY A 15 1.68 -1.56 -11.83
C GLY A 15 1.78 -1.23 -13.32
N SER A 16 1.30 -2.13 -14.17
CA SER A 16 1.31 -1.93 -15.64
C SER A 16 0.50 -0.73 -16.12
N ASN A 17 -0.46 -0.26 -15.32
CA ASN A 17 -1.24 0.95 -15.56
C ASN A 17 -0.56 2.24 -15.06
N GLY A 18 0.66 2.15 -14.53
CA GLY A 18 1.41 3.29 -13.99
C GLY A 18 1.04 3.66 -12.54
N ASN A 19 0.16 2.91 -11.88
CA ASN A 19 -0.13 3.14 -10.46
C ASN A 19 1.04 2.69 -9.59
N VAL A 20 1.31 3.46 -8.53
CA VAL A 20 2.32 3.16 -7.54
C VAL A 20 1.66 2.53 -6.32
N TYR A 21 2.09 1.34 -5.94
CA TYR A 21 1.59 0.61 -4.78
C TYR A 21 2.68 0.60 -3.71
N VAL A 22 2.33 0.98 -2.48
CA VAL A 22 3.27 1.06 -1.37
C VAL A 22 2.71 0.25 -0.20
N SER A 23 3.49 -0.68 0.33
CA SER A 23 3.20 -1.36 1.58
C SER A 23 3.63 -0.50 2.75
N ASP A 24 2.71 -0.23 3.66
CA ASP A 24 2.96 0.50 4.89
C ASP A 24 2.79 -0.42 6.08
N ARG A 25 3.93 -0.88 6.62
CA ARG A 25 3.97 -1.78 7.77
C ARG A 25 3.36 -1.17 9.01
N GLY A 26 3.53 0.14 9.22
CA GLY A 26 3.05 0.79 10.44
C GLY A 26 1.54 1.05 10.43
N ASN A 27 0.92 1.02 9.25
CA ASN A 27 -0.52 1.12 9.05
C ASN A 27 -1.17 -0.22 8.66
N ASP A 28 -0.37 -1.30 8.64
CA ASP A 28 -0.81 -2.64 8.24
C ASP A 28 -1.60 -2.66 6.91
N GLY A 29 -1.18 -1.84 5.94
CA GLY A 29 -1.97 -1.59 4.74
C GLY A 29 -1.15 -1.38 3.48
N ILE A 30 -1.84 -1.36 2.35
CA ILE A 30 -1.30 -0.93 1.05
C ILE A 30 -1.98 0.38 0.66
N GLN A 31 -1.19 1.36 0.23
CA GLN A 31 -1.69 2.60 -0.37
C GLN A 31 -1.34 2.64 -1.86
N VAL A 32 -2.23 3.21 -2.67
CA VAL A 32 -2.10 3.30 -4.12
C VAL A 32 -2.20 4.74 -4.58
N PHE A 33 -1.29 5.10 -5.46
CA PHE A 33 -1.16 6.44 -6.03
C PHE A 33 -1.16 6.35 -7.56
N ASP A 34 -1.53 7.45 -8.22
CA ASP A 34 -1.25 7.60 -9.64
C ASP A 34 0.23 7.96 -9.87
N ALA A 35 0.65 8.00 -11.14
CA ALA A 35 2.03 8.33 -11.54
C ALA A 35 2.48 9.73 -11.12
N LYS A 36 1.56 10.62 -10.69
CA LYS A 36 1.88 11.96 -10.17
C LYS A 36 1.93 11.99 -8.64
N GLY A 37 1.78 10.85 -7.98
CA GLY A 37 1.79 10.74 -6.53
C GLY A 37 0.48 11.14 -5.86
N ARG A 38 -0.62 11.31 -6.62
CA ARG A 38 -1.93 11.58 -6.01
C ARG A 38 -2.51 10.30 -5.45
N PHE A 39 -2.94 10.33 -4.19
CA PHE A 39 -3.62 9.22 -3.54
C PHE A 39 -4.87 8.81 -4.32
N LEU A 40 -5.01 7.51 -4.54
CA LEU A 40 -6.17 6.91 -5.21
C LEU A 40 -7.04 6.11 -4.24
N ARG A 41 -6.41 5.22 -3.46
CA ARG A 41 -7.09 4.33 -2.51
C ARG A 41 -6.11 3.63 -1.58
N LYS A 42 -6.64 3.00 -0.53
CA LYS A 42 -5.91 2.08 0.35
C LYS A 42 -6.77 0.89 0.74
N TRP A 43 -6.14 -0.20 1.17
CA TRP A 43 -6.79 -1.35 1.81
C TRP A 43 -5.84 -2.02 2.81
N GLY A 44 -6.38 -2.97 3.56
CA GLY A 44 -5.73 -3.51 4.75
C GLY A 44 -6.01 -2.64 5.96
N GLY A 45 -5.23 -2.89 7.00
CA GLY A 45 -5.37 -2.32 8.33
C GLY A 45 -5.20 -3.41 9.39
N THR A 46 -5.05 -2.95 10.63
CA THR A 46 -5.09 -3.83 11.80
C THR A 46 -6.50 -4.38 11.99
N GLY A 47 -6.62 -5.72 12.00
CA GLY A 47 -7.85 -6.40 12.34
C GLY A 47 -7.75 -7.94 12.33
N SER A 48 -8.90 -8.59 12.15
CA SER A 48 -9.05 -10.06 12.11
C SER A 48 -10.02 -10.55 11.02
N GLY A 49 -10.47 -9.67 10.13
CA GLY A 49 -11.36 -9.99 9.03
C GLY A 49 -10.63 -10.19 7.70
N ASP A 50 -11.39 -10.57 6.68
CA ASP A 50 -10.86 -10.73 5.33
C ASP A 50 -10.33 -9.40 4.79
N GLY A 51 -9.11 -9.44 4.26
CA GLY A 51 -8.44 -8.27 3.69
C GLY A 51 -7.56 -7.50 4.66
N ASP A 52 -7.57 -7.84 5.95
CA ASP A 52 -6.61 -7.31 6.92
C ASP A 52 -5.20 -7.83 6.63
N LEU A 53 -4.20 -6.98 6.86
CA LEU A 53 -2.79 -7.34 6.66
C LEU A 53 -2.06 -7.24 8.00
N ARG A 54 -0.92 -7.94 8.08
CA ARG A 54 -0.01 -7.83 9.22
C ARG A 54 1.41 -7.67 8.72
N PHE A 55 2.00 -6.54 9.06
CA PHE A 55 3.37 -6.18 8.73
C PHE A 55 3.74 -6.36 7.25
N PRO A 56 2.97 -5.80 6.30
CA PRO A 56 3.28 -5.94 4.87
C PRO A 56 4.70 -5.45 4.55
N GLN A 57 5.43 -6.22 3.74
CA GLN A 57 6.84 -6.02 3.39
C GLN A 57 6.99 -5.81 1.87
N GLY A 58 7.75 -6.66 1.19
CA GLY A 58 7.95 -6.58 -0.25
C GLY A 58 6.65 -6.72 -1.04
N LEU A 59 6.58 -5.96 -2.13
CA LEU A 59 5.54 -6.07 -3.15
C LEU A 59 6.19 -6.58 -4.44
N GLY A 60 5.42 -7.34 -5.22
CA GLY A 60 5.87 -7.86 -6.50
C GLY A 60 4.74 -7.82 -7.53
N ASN A 61 5.09 -7.51 -8.77
CA ASN A 61 4.17 -7.70 -9.88
C ASN A 61 4.10 -9.18 -10.22
N ARG A 62 2.89 -9.66 -10.50
CA ARG A 62 2.74 -10.94 -11.18
C ARG A 62 3.16 -10.74 -12.64
N ARG A 63 4.06 -11.61 -13.13
CA ARG A 63 4.41 -11.71 -14.54
C ARG A 63 3.29 -12.40 -15.33
#